data_AF-A0A9D6NLL4-F1
#
_entry.id   AF-A0A9D6NLL4-F1
#
_cell.length_a   1.000
_cell.length_b   1.000
_cell.length_c   1.000
_cell.angle_alpha   90.00
_cell.angle_beta   90.00
_cell.angle_gamma   90.00
#
_symmetry.space_group_name_H-M   'P 1'
#
loop_
_entity.id
_entity.type
_entity.pdbx_description
1 polymer ?
#
loop_
_entity_poly.entity_id
_entity_poly.type
_entity_poly.pdbx_seq_one_letter_code
_entity_poly.pdbx_strand_id
1 'polypeptide(L)'
;MQNFSYNQNDGYYYALLHLERRGLQEWGMGVMRTRTLDDPKSWRAWDGSGFNVQFIDPYKNPNADPAEHLCQPVSRDQIQKMHESLSFNTHFNKFLLVGTAGQYDPARGKVVWGFYYSLSDDLINWTPMKLLMEAKQPWDTRTPGEPLIYPSLIDPEDTSRNFEITGQRAYLYYVRWHPYTPANQGLDRDLVRVMIEFD
;
A
#
# COMPACT_ATOMS: atom_id res chain seq x y z
N MET A 1 -5.58 5.11 1.41
CA MET A 1 -6.84 4.34 1.39
C MET A 1 -6.46 2.86 1.58
N GLN A 2 -7.35 1.93 1.87
CA GLN A 2 -7.00 0.50 1.80
C GLN A 2 -8.04 -0.15 0.90
N ASN A 3 -7.62 -0.54 -0.30
CA ASN A 3 -8.52 -1.10 -1.30
C ASN A 3 -8.48 -2.63 -1.21
N PHE A 4 -9.65 -3.24 -1.33
CA PHE A 4 -9.78 -4.67 -1.59
C PHE A 4 -9.72 -4.89 -3.09
N SER A 5 -8.98 -5.90 -3.55
CA SER A 5 -8.88 -6.21 -4.98
C SER A 5 -9.23 -7.66 -5.24
N TYR A 6 -10.14 -7.88 -6.19
CA TYR A 6 -10.49 -9.22 -6.65
C TYR A 6 -9.50 -9.67 -7.72
N ASN A 7 -8.93 -10.86 -7.53
CA ASN A 7 -8.09 -11.49 -8.54
C ASN A 7 -8.90 -12.55 -9.30
N GLN A 8 -9.17 -12.27 -10.58
CA GLN A 8 -9.95 -13.17 -11.44
C GLN A 8 -9.25 -14.51 -11.70
N ASN A 9 -7.92 -14.56 -11.60
CA ASN A 9 -7.14 -15.76 -11.92
C ASN A 9 -7.29 -16.86 -10.86
N ASP A 10 -7.51 -16.51 -9.59
CA ASP A 10 -7.61 -17.47 -8.49
C ASP A 10 -8.95 -17.42 -7.72
N GLY A 11 -9.77 -16.40 -8.02
CA GLY A 11 -11.09 -16.20 -7.45
C GLY A 11 -11.07 -15.71 -6.00
N TYR A 12 -10.02 -15.01 -5.56
CA TYR A 12 -9.91 -14.45 -4.22
C TYR A 12 -10.00 -12.92 -4.21
N TYR A 13 -10.57 -12.38 -3.13
CA TYR A 13 -10.42 -11.00 -2.71
C TYR A 13 -9.20 -10.86 -1.82
N TYR A 14 -8.39 -9.83 -2.08
CA TYR A 14 -7.16 -9.53 -1.36
C TYR A 14 -7.28 -8.24 -0.57
N ALA A 15 -6.60 -8.18 0.58
CA ALA A 15 -6.40 -6.99 1.37
C ALA A 15 -4.92 -6.85 1.73
N LEU A 16 -4.42 -5.62 1.65
CA LEU A 16 -3.05 -5.29 2.05
C LEU A 16 -3.02 -4.88 3.52
N LEU A 17 -1.98 -5.28 4.22
CA LEU A 17 -1.75 -5.00 5.63
C LEU A 17 -0.48 -4.17 5.80
N HIS A 18 -0.59 -3.04 6.49
CA HIS A 18 0.59 -2.34 6.99
C HIS A 18 1.14 -3.12 8.18
N LEU A 19 2.32 -3.72 8.01
CA LEU A 19 2.98 -4.43 9.10
C LEU A 19 4.01 -3.53 9.76
N GLU A 20 3.83 -3.32 11.07
CA GLU A 20 4.82 -2.67 11.93
C GLU A 20 5.55 -3.70 12.77
N ARG A 21 6.85 -3.45 13.01
CA ARG A 21 7.65 -4.35 13.82
C ARG A 21 7.20 -4.27 15.28
N ARG A 22 6.67 -5.36 15.81
CA ARG A 22 6.27 -5.47 17.22
C ARG A 22 6.30 -6.92 17.69
N GLY A 23 7.04 -7.19 18.76
CA GLY A 23 7.23 -8.57 19.23
C GLY A 23 7.87 -9.42 18.13
N LEU A 24 7.19 -10.51 17.75
CA LEU A 24 7.64 -11.43 16.68
C LEU A 24 7.27 -10.95 15.26
N GLN A 25 6.35 -9.99 15.14
CA GLN A 25 5.92 -9.49 13.83
C GLN A 25 7.03 -8.63 13.20
N GLU A 26 7.39 -8.95 11.97
CA GLU A 26 8.30 -8.17 11.13
C GLU A 26 7.57 -7.02 10.43
N TRP A 27 8.31 -6.00 9.99
CA TRP A 27 7.76 -4.85 9.26
C TRP A 27 7.72 -5.10 7.74
N GLY A 28 6.80 -4.41 7.05
CA GLY A 28 6.66 -4.44 5.59
C GLY A 28 5.21 -4.30 5.15
N MET A 29 4.91 -4.76 3.95
CA MET A 29 3.53 -4.98 3.49
C MET A 29 3.17 -6.46 3.63
N GLY A 30 2.07 -6.75 4.32
CA GLY A 30 1.49 -8.08 4.41
C GLY A 30 0.26 -8.20 3.54
N VAL A 31 -0.17 -9.43 3.27
CA VAL A 31 -1.35 -9.68 2.43
C VAL A 31 -2.19 -10.80 3.02
N MET A 32 -3.50 -10.63 2.90
CA MET A 32 -4.49 -11.64 3.27
C MET A 32 -5.55 -11.74 2.19
N ARG A 33 -6.20 -12.90 2.10
CA ARG A 33 -7.24 -13.15 1.10
C ARG A 33 -8.41 -13.97 1.61
N THR A 34 -9.53 -13.85 0.91
CA THR A 34 -10.75 -14.66 1.14
C THR A 34 -11.54 -14.87 -0.17
N ARG A 35 -12.39 -15.90 -0.23
CA ARG A 35 -13.45 -16.02 -1.26
C ARG A 35 -14.81 -15.51 -0.78
N THR A 36 -14.97 -15.29 0.52
CA THR A 36 -16.26 -15.12 1.18
C THR A 36 -16.22 -13.87 2.06
N LEU A 37 -16.57 -12.72 1.48
CA LEU A 37 -16.46 -11.40 2.15
C LEU A 37 -17.37 -11.27 3.38
N ASP A 38 -18.47 -12.03 3.43
CA ASP A 38 -19.44 -12.05 4.53
C ASP A 38 -19.06 -12.99 5.69
N ASP A 39 -18.01 -13.80 5.52
CA ASP A 39 -17.44 -14.63 6.60
C ASP A 39 -16.08 -14.08 7.06
N PRO A 40 -16.00 -13.33 8.17
CA PRO A 40 -14.71 -12.81 8.66
C PRO A 40 -13.72 -13.91 9.06
N LYS A 41 -14.16 -15.14 9.34
CA LYS A 41 -13.27 -16.26 9.69
C LYS A 41 -12.64 -16.95 8.48
N SER A 42 -13.11 -16.64 7.28
CA SER A 42 -12.60 -17.23 6.03
C SER A 42 -11.26 -16.63 5.58
N TRP A 43 -10.88 -15.48 6.12
CA TRP A 43 -9.66 -14.80 5.74
C TRP A 43 -8.41 -15.58 6.15
N ARG A 44 -7.44 -15.63 5.24
CA ARG A 44 -6.13 -16.22 5.48
C ARG A 44 -5.03 -15.23 5.12
N ALA A 45 -4.06 -15.03 6.00
CA ALA A 45 -2.89 -14.20 5.73
C ALA A 45 -1.72 -15.03 5.20
N TRP A 46 -0.83 -14.36 4.49
CA TRP A 46 0.40 -14.94 3.94
C TRP A 46 1.42 -15.24 5.03
N ASP A 47 1.99 -16.44 5.01
CA ASP A 47 2.97 -16.93 5.99
C ASP A 47 4.39 -17.08 5.44
N GLY A 48 4.65 -16.63 4.21
CA GLY A 48 5.92 -16.81 3.51
C GLY A 48 5.93 -17.97 2.50
N SER A 49 4.97 -18.89 2.60
CA SER A 49 4.83 -20.07 1.74
C SER A 49 3.42 -20.23 1.15
N GLY A 50 2.40 -19.75 1.88
CA GLY A 50 1.01 -19.88 1.52
C GLY A 50 0.10 -19.00 2.38
N PHE A 51 -1.19 -19.05 2.07
CA PHE A 51 -2.23 -18.37 2.84
C PHE A 51 -2.77 -19.29 3.93
N ASN A 52 -1.96 -19.56 4.95
CA ASN A 52 -2.29 -20.50 6.04
C ASN A 52 -2.62 -19.80 7.37
N VAL A 53 -2.22 -18.54 7.54
CA VAL A 53 -2.37 -17.84 8.82
C VAL A 53 -3.83 -17.47 9.04
N GLN A 54 -4.36 -17.82 10.21
CA GLN A 54 -5.68 -17.41 10.67
C GLN A 54 -5.52 -16.40 11.79
N PHE A 55 -6.25 -15.28 11.74
CA PHE A 55 -6.34 -14.37 12.87
C PHE A 55 -7.41 -14.88 13.84
N ILE A 56 -7.04 -15.01 15.11
CA ILE A 56 -7.91 -15.45 16.19
C ILE A 56 -8.18 -14.29 17.15
N ASP A 57 -9.24 -14.41 17.95
CA ASP A 57 -9.52 -13.49 19.04
C ASP A 57 -8.56 -13.78 20.21
N PRO A 58 -7.55 -12.92 20.49
CA PRO A 58 -6.55 -13.21 21.51
C PRO A 58 -7.14 -13.15 22.93
N TYR A 59 -8.28 -12.48 23.13
CA TYR A 59 -8.95 -12.41 24.43
C TYR A 59 -9.70 -13.70 24.76
N LYS A 60 -10.14 -14.43 23.73
CA LYS A 60 -10.77 -15.76 23.88
C LYS A 60 -9.75 -16.89 23.85
N ASN A 61 -8.54 -16.64 23.37
CA ASN A 61 -7.49 -17.63 23.20
C ASN A 61 -6.17 -17.16 23.85
N PRO A 62 -6.14 -16.91 25.17
CA PRO A 62 -4.99 -16.29 25.83
C PRO A 62 -3.71 -17.15 25.83
N ASN A 63 -3.83 -18.44 25.53
CA ASN A 63 -2.72 -19.39 25.50
C ASN A 63 -2.26 -19.76 24.07
N ALA A 64 -2.84 -19.15 23.04
CA ALA A 64 -2.41 -19.40 21.67
C ALA A 64 -0.98 -18.88 21.47
N ASP A 65 -0.16 -19.59 20.69
CA ASP A 65 1.20 -19.16 20.37
C ASP A 65 1.16 -18.01 19.35
N PRO A 66 1.61 -16.79 19.70
CA PRO A 66 1.64 -15.69 18.76
C PRO A 66 2.46 -15.97 17.48
N ALA A 67 3.42 -16.90 17.52
CA ALA A 67 4.24 -17.28 16.38
C ALA A 67 3.42 -17.92 15.24
N GLU A 68 2.29 -18.57 15.55
CA GLU A 68 1.41 -19.21 14.57
C GLU A 68 0.49 -18.21 13.83
N HIS A 69 0.49 -16.95 14.24
CA HIS A 69 -0.43 -15.91 13.77
C HIS A 69 0.29 -14.72 13.11
N LEU A 70 1.54 -14.91 12.67
CA LEU A 70 2.36 -13.87 12.04
C LEU A 70 2.07 -13.77 10.53
N CYS A 71 1.94 -12.55 10.02
CA CYS A 71 1.91 -12.31 8.59
C CYS A 71 3.33 -12.04 8.09
N GLN A 72 3.83 -12.81 7.12
CA GLN A 72 5.14 -12.53 6.54
C GLN A 72 5.02 -11.37 5.54
N PRO A 73 5.98 -10.41 5.55
CA PRO A 73 5.98 -9.34 4.57
C PRO A 73 6.30 -9.87 3.18
N VAL A 74 5.60 -9.35 2.16
CA VAL A 74 5.82 -9.71 0.75
C VAL A 74 6.74 -8.70 0.07
N SER A 75 7.67 -9.20 -0.73
CA SER A 75 8.64 -8.42 -1.53
C SER A 75 9.24 -7.19 -0.81
N ARG A 76 9.56 -7.31 0.48
CA ARG A 76 9.97 -6.17 1.34
C ARG A 76 11.11 -5.35 0.75
N ASP A 77 12.09 -6.00 0.12
CA ASP A 77 13.24 -5.31 -0.47
C ASP A 77 12.89 -4.54 -1.76
N GLN A 78 11.74 -4.85 -2.37
CA GLN A 78 11.26 -4.24 -3.62
C GLN A 78 10.27 -3.09 -3.37
N ILE A 79 9.40 -3.22 -2.36
CA ILE A 79 8.28 -2.31 -2.13
C ILE A 79 8.20 -1.75 -0.70
N GLN A 80 9.13 -2.12 0.18
CA GLN A 80 9.20 -1.64 1.57
C GLN A 80 7.86 -1.81 2.31
N LYS A 81 7.19 -0.70 2.62
CA LYS A 81 5.89 -0.63 3.31
C LYS A 81 4.78 -0.09 2.40
N MET A 82 4.95 -0.03 1.08
CA MET A 82 3.90 0.49 0.19
C MET A 82 2.60 -0.31 0.37
N HIS A 83 1.48 0.36 0.64
CA HIS A 83 0.17 -0.27 0.93
C HIS A 83 -1.04 0.65 0.65
N GLU A 84 -0.83 1.88 0.17
CA GLU A 84 -1.82 2.96 0.22
C GLU A 84 -2.87 2.93 -0.90
N SER A 85 -2.55 2.33 -2.04
CA SER A 85 -3.46 2.20 -3.18
C SER A 85 -3.17 0.94 -3.97
N LEU A 86 -4.21 0.16 -4.25
CA LEU A 86 -4.13 -1.04 -5.06
C LEU A 86 -5.23 -1.00 -6.12
N SER A 87 -4.85 -1.28 -7.36
CA SER A 87 -5.77 -1.43 -8.50
C SER A 87 -5.23 -2.48 -9.47
N PHE A 88 -6.09 -3.05 -10.30
CA PHE A 88 -5.67 -3.77 -11.49
C PHE A 88 -5.49 -2.76 -12.63
N ASN A 89 -4.29 -2.66 -13.17
CA ASN A 89 -3.97 -1.74 -14.24
C ASN A 89 -4.08 -2.42 -15.61
N THR A 90 -4.98 -1.92 -16.46
CA THR A 90 -5.28 -2.50 -17.78
C THR A 90 -4.23 -2.22 -18.83
N HIS A 91 -3.42 -1.17 -18.68
CA HIS A 91 -2.31 -0.87 -19.57
C HIS A 91 -1.16 -1.86 -19.37
N PHE A 92 -0.80 -2.13 -18.11
CA PHE A 92 0.23 -3.13 -17.79
C PHE A 92 -0.29 -4.57 -17.76
N ASN A 93 -1.60 -4.75 -17.67
CA ASN A 93 -2.27 -6.03 -17.40
C ASN A 93 -1.74 -6.69 -16.11
N LYS A 94 -1.58 -5.90 -15.04
CA LYS A 94 -0.98 -6.27 -13.75
C LYS A 94 -1.66 -5.55 -12.59
N PHE A 95 -1.57 -6.09 -11.39
CA PHE A 95 -1.85 -5.31 -10.19
C PHE A 95 -0.81 -4.19 -10.04
N LEU A 96 -1.29 -2.99 -9.73
CA LEU A 96 -0.49 -1.79 -9.54
C LEU A 96 -0.70 -1.30 -8.11
N LEU A 97 0.40 -1.26 -7.36
CA LEU A 97 0.50 -0.75 -6.01
C LEU A 97 1.12 0.64 -6.04
N VAL A 98 0.49 1.63 -5.43
CA VAL A 98 1.09 2.94 -5.15
C VAL A 98 1.26 3.09 -3.64
N GLY A 99 2.39 3.65 -3.23
CA GLY A 99 2.64 3.95 -1.83
C GLY A 99 3.78 4.93 -1.60
N THR A 100 3.91 5.38 -0.36
CA THR A 100 5.05 6.17 0.07
C THR A 100 6.26 5.26 0.27
N ALA A 101 7.40 5.64 -0.31
CA ALA A 101 8.67 4.96 -0.09
C ALA A 101 9.85 5.92 -0.22
N GLY A 102 11.05 5.42 0.07
CA GLY A 102 12.30 6.14 -0.15
C GLY A 102 13.38 5.24 -0.73
N GLN A 103 14.02 5.65 -1.83
CA GLN A 103 15.08 4.89 -2.48
C GLN A 103 16.35 5.73 -2.60
N TYR A 104 17.51 5.15 -2.27
CA TYR A 104 18.78 5.80 -2.52
C TYR A 104 19.03 5.90 -4.03
N ASP A 105 19.22 7.12 -4.52
CA ASP A 105 19.63 7.42 -5.89
C ASP A 105 21.14 7.72 -5.91
N PRO A 106 21.99 6.81 -6.44
CA PRO A 106 23.43 7.02 -6.50
C PRO A 106 23.83 8.23 -7.35
N ALA A 107 23.07 8.57 -8.40
CA ALA A 107 23.37 9.70 -9.27
C ALA A 107 23.16 11.04 -8.55
N ARG A 108 22.28 11.06 -7.53
CA ARG A 108 21.99 12.25 -6.72
C ARG A 108 22.68 12.21 -5.35
N GLY A 109 23.29 11.10 -4.97
CA GLY A 109 23.95 10.91 -3.68
C GLY A 109 23.01 11.03 -2.48
N LYS A 110 21.70 10.77 -2.64
CA LYS A 110 20.70 10.94 -1.58
C LYS A 110 19.56 9.94 -1.70
N VAL A 111 18.85 9.74 -0.59
CA VAL A 111 17.52 9.09 -0.61
C VAL A 111 16.54 10.06 -1.25
N VAL A 112 15.85 9.59 -2.29
CA VAL A 112 14.71 10.27 -2.89
C VAL A 112 13.47 9.73 -2.20
N TRP A 113 12.74 10.61 -1.52
CA TRP A 113 11.45 10.28 -0.92
C TRP A 113 10.33 10.67 -1.88
N GLY A 114 9.29 9.84 -1.93
CA GLY A 114 8.24 10.06 -2.90
C GLY A 114 7.09 9.08 -2.81
N PHE A 115 6.20 9.25 -3.77
CA PHE A 115 5.25 8.23 -4.13
C PHE A 115 5.88 7.36 -5.21
N TYR A 116 5.78 6.06 -5.02
CA TYR A 116 6.31 5.07 -5.91
C TYR A 116 5.18 4.16 -6.37
N TYR A 117 5.39 3.48 -7.49
CA TYR A 117 4.53 2.39 -7.93
C TYR A 117 5.30 1.09 -8.13
N SER A 118 4.62 -0.04 -7.99
CA SER A 118 5.14 -1.36 -8.30
C SER A 118 4.06 -2.24 -8.93
N LEU A 119 4.48 -3.24 -9.71
CA LEU A 119 3.60 -4.12 -10.46
C LEU A 119 3.71 -5.56 -9.95
N SER A 120 2.60 -6.29 -9.99
CA SER A 120 2.54 -7.71 -9.63
C SER A 120 1.52 -8.48 -10.47
N ASP A 121 1.78 -9.75 -10.73
CA ASP A 121 0.82 -10.67 -11.34
C ASP A 121 -0.06 -11.39 -10.31
N ASP A 122 0.42 -11.50 -9.06
CA ASP A 122 -0.14 -12.41 -8.05
C ASP A 122 -0.33 -11.79 -6.65
N LEU A 123 -0.03 -10.49 -6.50
CA LEU A 123 -0.07 -9.72 -5.24
C LEU A 123 0.94 -10.17 -4.17
N ILE A 124 1.80 -11.15 -4.47
CA ILE A 124 2.88 -11.63 -3.59
C ILE A 124 4.22 -11.14 -4.11
N ASN A 125 4.47 -11.29 -5.40
CA ASN A 125 5.73 -10.99 -6.05
C ASN A 125 5.62 -9.64 -6.76
N TRP A 126 6.35 -8.66 -6.24
CA TRP A 126 6.34 -7.28 -6.73
C TRP A 126 7.65 -6.92 -7.42
N THR A 127 7.55 -6.15 -8.51
CA THR A 127 8.73 -5.56 -9.16
C THR A 127 9.43 -4.56 -8.24
N PRO A 128 10.71 -4.22 -8.50
CA PRO A 128 11.33 -3.06 -7.86
C PRO A 128 10.44 -1.81 -8.05
N MET A 129 10.22 -1.08 -6.97
CA MET A 129 9.43 0.15 -7.00
C MET A 129 10.05 1.20 -7.94
N LYS A 130 9.19 1.94 -8.64
CA LYS A 130 9.57 3.03 -9.55
C LYS A 130 9.00 4.34 -9.04
N LEU A 131 9.82 5.40 -9.06
CA LEU A 131 9.41 6.72 -8.61
C LEU A 131 8.30 7.26 -9.53
N LEU A 132 7.18 7.63 -8.93
CA LEU A 132 6.06 8.27 -9.61
C LEU A 132 6.11 9.80 -9.44
N MET A 133 6.34 10.24 -8.20
CA MET A 133 6.45 11.66 -7.86
C MET A 133 7.34 11.84 -6.63
N GLU A 134 8.32 12.74 -6.69
CA GLU A 134 9.05 13.16 -5.48
C GLU A 134 8.11 13.88 -4.52
N ALA A 135 8.15 13.49 -3.26
CA ALA A 135 7.27 14.01 -2.23
C ALA A 135 7.99 14.04 -0.90
N LYS A 136 8.07 15.23 -0.30
CA LYS A 136 8.55 15.38 1.07
C LYS A 136 7.64 14.57 2.01
N GLN A 137 8.24 13.80 2.90
CA GLN A 137 7.52 13.07 3.94
C GLN A 137 7.59 13.81 5.29
N PRO A 138 6.63 13.60 6.21
CA PRO A 138 6.61 14.29 7.50
C PRO A 138 7.87 14.08 8.35
N TRP A 139 8.53 12.92 8.18
CA TRP A 139 9.79 12.57 8.86
C TRP A 139 11.05 13.05 8.12
N ASP A 140 10.93 13.56 6.88
CA ASP A 140 12.06 14.15 6.16
C ASP A 140 12.24 15.62 6.57
N THR A 141 13.06 15.82 7.59
CA THR A 141 13.35 17.16 8.13
C THR A 141 14.36 17.95 7.30
N ARG A 142 15.03 17.32 6.32
CA ARG A 142 16.12 17.95 5.55
C ARG A 142 15.62 18.60 4.26
N THR A 143 14.49 18.14 3.74
CA THR A 143 13.89 18.68 2.52
C THR A 143 12.94 19.85 2.85
N PRO A 144 13.16 21.05 2.28
CA PRO A 144 12.21 22.16 2.40
C PRO A 144 10.86 21.85 1.76
N GLY A 145 9.82 22.58 2.14
CA GLY A 145 8.47 22.43 1.59
C GLY A 145 7.48 21.69 2.49
N GLU A 146 6.30 21.43 1.97
CA GLU A 146 5.17 20.82 2.67
C GLU A 146 5.14 19.30 2.45
N PRO A 147 4.88 18.49 3.48
CA PRO A 147 4.74 17.06 3.30
C PRO A 147 3.54 16.71 2.41
N LEU A 148 3.73 15.73 1.52
CA LEU A 148 2.66 15.14 0.71
C LEU A 148 2.54 13.67 1.07
N ILE A 149 1.34 13.22 1.42
CA ILE A 149 1.12 11.87 1.94
C ILE A 149 -0.19 11.26 1.44
N TYR A 150 -0.40 9.98 1.77
CA TYR A 150 -1.61 9.22 1.44
C TYR A 150 -1.91 9.19 -0.06
N PRO A 151 -0.95 8.77 -0.91
CA PRO A 151 -1.21 8.67 -2.34
C PRO A 151 -2.32 7.65 -2.61
N SER A 152 -3.19 7.95 -3.56
CA SER A 152 -4.22 7.04 -4.04
C SER A 152 -4.46 7.26 -5.52
N LEU A 153 -4.56 6.18 -6.28
CA LEU A 153 -4.79 6.21 -7.71
C LEU A 153 -6.26 5.94 -7.99
N ILE A 154 -6.91 6.82 -8.73
CA ILE A 154 -8.31 6.66 -9.15
C ILE A 154 -8.39 7.00 -10.64
N ASP A 155 -8.92 6.08 -11.43
CA ASP A 155 -9.29 6.32 -12.81
C ASP A 155 -10.75 6.76 -12.86
N PRO A 156 -11.07 7.96 -13.37
CA PRO A 156 -12.45 8.45 -13.45
C PRO A 156 -13.33 7.64 -14.41
N GLU A 157 -12.74 6.86 -15.32
CA GLU A 157 -13.46 6.00 -16.25
C GLU A 157 -13.76 4.62 -15.64
N ASP A 158 -13.26 4.32 -14.44
CA ASP A 158 -13.59 3.08 -13.75
C ASP A 158 -15.04 3.09 -13.27
N THR A 159 -15.77 2.03 -13.65
CA THR A 159 -17.17 1.82 -13.28
C THR A 159 -17.34 0.73 -12.22
N SER A 160 -16.22 0.18 -11.72
CA SER A 160 -16.22 -0.75 -10.61
C SER A 160 -16.72 -0.06 -9.33
N ARG A 161 -17.13 -0.86 -8.35
CA ARG A 161 -17.71 -0.32 -7.11
C ARG A 161 -16.69 0.42 -6.25
N ASN A 162 -15.42 -0.01 -6.27
CA ASN A 162 -14.38 0.49 -5.36
C ASN A 162 -13.19 1.16 -6.10
N PHE A 163 -13.37 1.56 -7.36
CA PHE A 163 -12.29 2.15 -8.18
C PHE A 163 -11.04 1.25 -8.23
N GLU A 164 -11.26 -0.05 -8.47
CA GLU A 164 -10.24 -1.08 -8.42
C GLU A 164 -9.55 -1.34 -9.77
N ILE A 165 -9.92 -0.61 -10.83
CA ILE A 165 -9.37 -0.71 -12.18
C ILE A 165 -8.76 0.64 -12.58
N THR A 166 -7.55 0.63 -13.12
CA THR A 166 -6.90 1.82 -13.67
C THR A 166 -6.38 1.58 -15.08
N GLY A 167 -6.36 2.62 -15.91
CA GLY A 167 -5.78 2.59 -17.26
C GLY A 167 -4.36 3.13 -17.32
N GLN A 168 -3.93 3.46 -18.54
CA GLN A 168 -2.66 4.15 -18.77
C GLN A 168 -2.63 5.55 -18.14
N ARG A 169 -3.78 6.20 -18.07
CA ARG A 169 -3.97 7.53 -17.45
C ARG A 169 -4.89 7.40 -16.26
N ALA A 170 -4.51 8.02 -15.15
CA ALA A 170 -5.34 8.06 -13.95
C ALA A 170 -4.99 9.31 -13.12
N TYR A 171 -5.83 9.63 -12.14
CA TYR A 171 -5.54 10.71 -11.21
C TYR A 171 -4.84 10.16 -9.97
N LEU A 172 -3.66 10.71 -9.68
CA LEU A 172 -2.99 10.56 -8.40
C LEU A 172 -3.53 11.59 -7.42
N TYR A 173 -4.29 11.13 -6.44
CA TYR A 173 -4.75 11.91 -5.30
C TYR A 173 -3.74 11.80 -4.15
N TYR A 174 -3.54 12.88 -3.40
CA TYR A 174 -2.73 12.89 -2.19
C TYR A 174 -3.12 14.08 -1.29
N VAL A 175 -2.71 14.01 -0.03
CA VAL A 175 -2.96 15.07 0.95
C VAL A 175 -1.69 15.90 1.14
N ARG A 176 -1.82 17.21 0.98
CA ARG A 176 -0.79 18.20 1.33
C ARG A 176 -0.98 18.65 2.77
N TRP A 177 0.10 18.65 3.54
CA TRP A 177 0.11 19.07 4.94
C TRP A 177 0.67 20.49 5.07
N HIS A 178 -0.19 21.43 5.45
CA HIS A 178 0.28 22.78 5.76
C HIS A 178 1.00 22.84 7.10
N PRO A 179 1.95 23.79 7.26
CA PRO A 179 2.64 23.99 8.53
C PRO A 179 1.68 24.22 9.70
N TYR A 180 2.13 23.78 10.87
CA TYR A 180 1.42 24.09 12.11
C TYR A 180 1.30 25.60 12.30
N THR A 181 0.08 26.04 12.58
CA THR A 181 -0.21 27.36 13.15
C THR A 181 -1.07 27.18 14.39
N PRO A 182 -1.05 28.11 15.36
CA PRO A 182 -1.97 28.06 16.50
C PRO A 182 -3.45 28.00 16.07
N ALA A 183 -3.79 28.59 14.92
CA ALA A 183 -5.15 28.61 14.39
C ALA A 183 -5.59 27.26 13.82
N ASN A 184 -4.71 26.55 13.11
CA ASN A 184 -5.06 25.27 12.48
C ASN A 184 -4.71 24.03 13.32
N GLN A 185 -3.95 24.19 14.42
CA GLN A 185 -3.46 23.11 15.27
C GLN A 185 -2.75 21.98 14.50
N GLY A 186 -2.18 22.30 13.33
CA GLY A 186 -1.54 21.35 12.44
C GLY A 186 -2.51 20.41 11.71
N LEU A 187 -3.80 20.74 11.57
CA LEU A 187 -4.82 19.94 10.89
C LEU A 187 -5.27 20.52 9.53
N ASP A 188 -4.61 21.58 9.06
CA ASP A 188 -4.89 22.16 7.75
C ASP A 188 -4.34 21.27 6.63
N ARG A 189 -5.23 20.79 5.75
CA ARG A 189 -4.99 19.74 4.77
C ARG A 189 -5.72 20.02 3.48
N ASP A 190 -4.98 20.00 2.38
CA ASP A 190 -5.54 20.05 1.05
C ASP A 190 -5.54 18.66 0.41
N LEU A 191 -6.68 18.24 -0.15
CA LEU A 191 -6.73 17.13 -1.08
C LEU A 191 -6.34 17.66 -2.47
N VAL A 192 -5.24 17.13 -3.01
CA VAL A 192 -4.72 17.49 -4.32
C VAL A 192 -4.87 16.30 -5.26
N ARG A 193 -5.13 16.57 -6.55
CA ARG A 193 -5.03 15.56 -7.60
C ARG A 193 -4.23 16.08 -8.78
N VAL A 194 -3.45 15.20 -9.38
CA VAL A 194 -2.75 15.43 -10.64
C VAL A 194 -3.00 14.27 -11.58
N MET A 195 -3.15 14.52 -12.87
CA MET A 195 -3.20 13.45 -13.86
C MET A 195 -1.78 12.89 -14.03
N ILE A 196 -1.68 11.57 -14.06
CA ILE A 196 -0.45 10.86 -14.42
C ILE A 196 -0.70 10.01 -15.65
N GLU A 197 0.37 9.70 -16.36
CA GLU A 197 0.38 8.77 -17.48
C GLU A 197 1.54 7.79 -17.29
N PHE A 198 1.27 6.51 -17.53
CA PHE A 198 2.27 5.46 -17.45
C PHE A 198 2.86 5.20 -18.85
N ASP A 199 4.20 5.11 -18.90
CA ASP A 199 4.99 4.78 -20.09
C ASP A 199 5.06 3.27 -20.37
#